data_AF-A0A936BLE2-F1
#
_entry.id   AF-A0A936BLE2-F1
#
_cell.length_a   1.000
_cell.length_b   1.000
_cell.length_c   1.000
_cell.angle_alpha   90.00
_cell.angle_beta   90.00
_cell.angle_gamma   90.00
#
_symmetry.space_group_name_H-M   'P 1'
#
loop_
_entity.id
_entity.type
_entity.pdbx_description
1 polymer ?
#
loop_
_entity_poly.entity_id
_entity_poly.type
_entity_poly.pdbx_seq_one_letter_code
_entity_poly.pdbx_strand_id
1 'polypeptide(L)'
;MTINPDGTLTVPAATPAGVYPVEYRICEVANPANCDTAIASVTVSPVIDAVADDLSGSPILPSGGATPTVFANDTLNGAAFLPAAVILTIVADGGLTGVTINPDGTLTVPAATPAGSYSVEYRICEVANPPSAIRRSLRSRCRRSSTRSPTTCRARRSCPPAGRRRRCSPTTR
;
A
#
# COMPACT_ATOMS: atom_id res chain seq x y z
N MET A 1 -17.27 -16.69 -17.59
CA MET A 1 -18.41 -16.65 -16.65
C MET A 1 -19.56 -17.38 -17.30
N THR A 2 -20.31 -18.18 -16.55
CA THR A 2 -21.35 -19.04 -17.11
C THR A 2 -22.60 -18.96 -16.27
N ILE A 3 -23.76 -18.78 -16.89
CA ILE A 3 -25.05 -18.88 -16.22
C ILE A 3 -25.51 -20.33 -16.31
N ASN A 4 -25.82 -20.90 -15.16
CA ASN A 4 -26.28 -22.26 -15.03
C ASN A 4 -27.81 -22.33 -15.17
N PRO A 5 -28.36 -23.47 -15.60
CA PRO A 5 -29.82 -23.65 -15.73
C PRO A 5 -30.61 -23.48 -14.43
N ASP A 6 -29.97 -23.56 -13.27
CA ASP A 6 -30.56 -23.32 -11.95
C ASP A 6 -30.60 -21.82 -11.57
N GLY A 7 -30.19 -20.94 -12.48
CA GLY A 7 -30.17 -19.48 -12.27
C GLY A 7 -28.93 -18.96 -11.54
N THR A 8 -27.97 -19.83 -11.21
CA THR A 8 -26.71 -19.41 -10.61
C THR A 8 -25.70 -18.92 -11.67
N LEU A 9 -24.77 -18.05 -11.26
CA LEU A 9 -23.67 -17.58 -12.10
C LEU A 9 -22.33 -18.09 -11.57
N THR A 10 -21.59 -18.82 -12.40
CA THR A 10 -20.23 -19.26 -12.09
C THR A 10 -19.20 -18.26 -12.60
N VAL A 11 -18.40 -17.73 -11.67
CA VAL A 11 -17.21 -16.92 -11.96
C VAL A 11 -15.97 -17.82 -11.84
N PRO A 12 -15.15 -17.97 -12.89
CA PRO A 12 -13.91 -18.74 -12.81
C PRO A 12 -12.98 -18.23 -11.71
N ALA A 13 -12.24 -19.15 -11.09
CA ALA A 13 -11.16 -18.76 -10.18
C ALA A 13 -10.13 -17.89 -10.92
N ALA A 14 -9.48 -16.97 -10.19
CA ALA A 14 -8.53 -16.00 -10.74
C ALA A 14 -9.09 -15.12 -11.87
N THR A 15 -10.42 -14.92 -11.94
CA THR A 15 -10.99 -13.86 -12.78
C THR A 15 -10.38 -12.52 -12.34
N PRO A 16 -9.81 -11.72 -13.27
CA PRO A 16 -9.23 -10.43 -12.94
C PRO A 16 -10.24 -9.48 -12.28
N ALA A 17 -9.73 -8.53 -11.51
CA ALA A 17 -10.57 -7.46 -10.95
C ALA A 17 -11.22 -6.66 -12.08
N GLY A 18 -12.50 -6.32 -11.91
CA GLY A 18 -13.26 -5.65 -12.96
C GLY A 18 -14.77 -5.75 -12.79
N VAL A 19 -15.49 -5.02 -13.64
CA VAL A 19 -16.95 -5.11 -13.76
C VAL A 19 -17.28 -5.82 -15.06
N TYR A 20 -18.02 -6.92 -14.96
CA TYR A 20 -18.37 -7.77 -16.08
C TYR A 20 -19.89 -7.75 -16.30
N PRO A 21 -20.37 -7.17 -17.41
CA PRO A 21 -21.76 -7.31 -17.81
C PRO A 21 -21.99 -8.73 -18.34
N VAL A 22 -23.01 -9.39 -17.82
CA VAL A 22 -23.44 -10.72 -18.25
C VAL A 22 -24.87 -10.61 -18.76
N GLU A 23 -25.03 -10.71 -20.07
CA GLU A 23 -26.34 -10.77 -20.71
C GLU A 23 -26.94 -12.17 -20.55
N TYR A 24 -28.22 -12.24 -20.22
CA TYR A 24 -28.95 -13.49 -20.06
C TYR A 24 -30.36 -13.38 -20.62
N ARG A 25 -30.92 -14.54 -21.00
CA ARG A 25 -32.25 -14.65 -21.60
C ARG A 25 -33.09 -15.60 -20.77
N ILE A 26 -34.30 -15.18 -20.45
CA ILE A 26 -35.33 -16.03 -19.85
C ILE A 26 -36.33 -16.36 -20.95
N CYS A 27 -36.70 -17.63 -21.11
CA CYS A 27 -37.69 -18.08 -22.08
C CYS A 27 -38.80 -18.86 -21.37
N GLU A 28 -40.04 -18.66 -21.80
CA GLU A 28 -41.18 -19.45 -21.33
C GLU A 28 -41.08 -20.90 -21.86
N VAL A 29 -41.21 -21.89 -20.97
CA VAL A 29 -41.08 -23.31 -21.34
C VAL A 29 -42.19 -23.75 -22.30
N ALA A 30 -43.43 -23.30 -22.07
CA ALA A 30 -44.59 -23.66 -22.89
C ALA A 30 -44.61 -22.95 -24.26
N ASN A 31 -43.89 -21.83 -24.39
CA ASN A 31 -43.77 -21.07 -25.62
C ASN A 31 -42.33 -20.53 -25.78
N PRO A 32 -41.40 -21.31 -26.35
CA PRO A 32 -39.98 -20.93 -26.47
C PRO A 32 -39.71 -19.68 -27.33
N ALA A 33 -40.72 -19.14 -28.02
CA ALA A 33 -40.62 -17.86 -28.72
C ALA A 33 -40.84 -16.67 -27.77
N ASN A 34 -41.55 -16.86 -26.65
CA ASN A 34 -41.74 -15.85 -25.62
C ASN A 34 -40.53 -15.81 -24.69
N CYS A 35 -39.64 -14.85 -24.90
CA CYS A 35 -38.43 -14.67 -24.10
C CYS A 35 -38.10 -13.20 -23.89
N ASP A 36 -37.38 -12.92 -22.81
CA ASP A 36 -36.87 -11.59 -22.48
C ASP A 36 -35.36 -11.63 -22.18
N THR A 37 -34.65 -10.52 -22.44
CA THR A 37 -33.20 -10.40 -22.18
C THR A 37 -32.91 -9.34 -21.13
N ALA A 38 -31.95 -9.63 -20.26
CA ALA A 38 -31.53 -8.74 -19.18
C ALA A 38 -30.01 -8.82 -18.97
N ILE A 39 -29.45 -7.81 -18.30
CA ILE A 39 -28.01 -7.72 -18.01
C ILE A 39 -27.81 -7.78 -16.49
N ALA A 40 -27.01 -8.75 -16.03
CA ALA A 40 -26.46 -8.79 -14.69
C ALA A 40 -25.07 -8.13 -14.67
N SER A 41 -24.74 -7.37 -13.62
CA SER A 41 -23.43 -6.76 -13.45
C SER A 41 -22.66 -7.43 -12.33
N VAL A 42 -21.51 -8.02 -12.65
CA VAL A 42 -20.68 -8.76 -11.70
C VAL A 42 -19.43 -7.94 -11.41
N THR A 43 -19.24 -7.57 -10.15
CA THR A 43 -18.03 -6.86 -9.73
C THR A 43 -17.07 -7.82 -9.05
N VAL A 44 -15.92 -8.08 -9.69
CA VAL A 44 -14.80 -8.80 -9.09
C VAL A 44 -13.87 -7.77 -8.46
N SER A 45 -13.68 -7.86 -7.14
CA SER A 45 -12.85 -6.91 -6.41
C SER A 45 -11.38 -7.29 -6.49
N PRO A 46 -10.47 -6.31 -6.59
CA PRO A 46 -9.04 -6.58 -6.50
C PRO A 46 -8.66 -7.06 -5.10
N VAL A 47 -7.63 -7.90 -5.05
CA VAL A 47 -7.02 -8.33 -3.79
C VAL A 47 -5.69 -7.60 -3.66
N ILE A 48 -5.60 -6.65 -2.73
CA ILE A 48 -4.34 -6.00 -2.35
C ILE A 48 -3.82 -6.71 -1.11
N ASP A 49 -2.63 -7.28 -1.20
CA ASP A 49 -1.87 -7.73 -0.03
C ASP A 49 -0.74 -6.73 0.22
N ALA A 50 -0.96 -5.86 1.22
CA ALA A 50 0.00 -4.86 1.67
C ALA A 50 0.73 -5.35 2.93
N VAL A 51 2.01 -5.64 2.82
CA VAL A 51 2.84 -6.21 3.88
C VAL A 51 3.60 -5.07 4.58
N ALA A 52 3.80 -5.20 5.89
CA ALA A 52 4.52 -4.19 6.66
C ALA A 52 6.03 -4.20 6.34
N ASP A 53 6.62 -3.02 6.19
CA ASP A 53 8.05 -2.88 5.91
C ASP A 53 8.86 -2.49 7.15
N ASP A 54 10.01 -3.13 7.30
CA ASP A 54 11.05 -2.70 8.24
C ASP A 54 12.21 -2.06 7.47
N LEU A 55 12.29 -0.72 7.56
CA LEU A 55 13.32 0.06 6.89
C LEU A 55 14.51 0.35 7.82
N SER A 56 14.55 -0.26 9.02
CA SER A 56 15.60 0.01 10.01
C SER A 56 17.03 -0.31 9.53
N GLY A 57 17.17 -1.20 8.55
CA GLY A 57 18.45 -1.55 7.92
C GLY A 57 19.04 -0.51 6.97
N SER A 58 18.29 0.56 6.62
CA SER A 58 18.74 1.64 5.73
C SER A 58 18.38 3.02 6.29
N PRO A 59 19.14 3.51 7.29
CA PRO A 59 18.86 4.75 8.00
C PRO A 59 18.89 6.02 7.14
N ILE A 60 17.86 6.87 7.29
CA ILE A 60 17.85 8.23 6.74
C ILE A 60 18.61 9.17 7.67
N LEU A 61 19.50 9.97 7.10
CA LEU A 61 20.29 10.96 7.84
C LEU A 61 19.45 12.19 8.20
N PRO A 62 19.86 12.99 9.21
CA PRO A 62 19.17 14.22 9.58
C PRO A 62 19.07 15.28 8.47
N SER A 63 19.81 15.13 7.38
CA SER A 63 19.65 15.94 6.16
C SER A 63 18.33 15.67 5.41
N GLY A 64 17.56 14.67 5.84
CA GLY A 64 16.41 14.15 5.10
C GLY A 64 16.83 13.20 3.98
N GLY A 65 15.86 12.66 3.28
CA GLY A 65 16.08 11.75 2.15
C GLY A 65 14.87 10.89 1.82
N ALA A 66 15.05 10.03 0.81
CA ALA A 66 14.06 9.05 0.40
C ALA A 66 14.42 7.66 0.93
N THR A 67 13.42 6.88 1.32
CA THR A 67 13.57 5.46 1.66
C THR A 67 13.67 4.60 0.39
N PRO A 68 14.08 3.33 0.52
CA PRO A 68 13.69 2.31 -0.46
C PRO A 68 12.17 2.26 -0.66
N THR A 69 11.73 1.69 -1.78
CA THR A 69 10.30 1.49 -2.06
C THR A 69 9.69 0.47 -1.11
N VAL A 70 8.46 0.72 -0.68
CA VAL A 70 7.62 -0.17 0.13
C VAL A 70 6.90 -1.25 -0.68
N PHE A 71 7.03 -1.25 -2.02
CA PHE A 71 6.28 -2.18 -2.88
C PHE A 71 6.88 -3.59 -2.98
N ALA A 72 8.10 -3.81 -2.48
CA ALA A 72 8.87 -5.00 -2.82
C ALA A 72 8.22 -6.33 -2.39
N ASN A 73 7.42 -6.30 -1.32
CA ASN A 73 6.70 -7.43 -0.72
C ASN A 73 5.17 -7.32 -0.87
N ASP A 74 4.68 -6.29 -1.57
CA ASP A 74 3.26 -6.07 -1.78
C ASP A 74 2.79 -6.73 -3.07
N THR A 75 1.53 -7.19 -3.08
CA THR A 75 0.93 -7.75 -4.30
C THR A 75 -0.46 -7.19 -4.60
N LEU A 76 -0.79 -7.15 -5.89
CA LEU A 76 -2.10 -6.85 -6.43
C LEU A 76 -2.55 -8.07 -7.24
N ASN A 77 -3.65 -8.68 -6.84
CA ASN A 77 -4.18 -9.92 -7.41
C ASN A 77 -3.16 -11.06 -7.38
N GLY A 78 -2.33 -11.11 -6.33
CA GLY A 78 -1.30 -12.15 -6.14
C GLY A 78 -0.02 -11.98 -6.96
N ALA A 79 0.11 -10.88 -7.71
CA ALA A 79 1.31 -10.55 -8.47
C ALA A 79 1.90 -9.20 -8.04
N ALA A 80 3.19 -9.00 -8.32
CA ALA A 80 3.80 -7.68 -8.21
C ALA A 80 3.10 -6.69 -9.16
N PHE A 81 3.03 -5.43 -8.77
CA PHE A 81 2.37 -4.38 -9.55
C PHE A 81 3.32 -3.25 -9.93
N LEU A 82 2.95 -2.51 -10.96
CA LEU A 82 3.62 -1.27 -11.32
C LEU A 82 3.09 -0.12 -10.46
N PRO A 83 3.92 0.88 -10.12
CA PRO A 83 3.50 2.07 -9.38
C PRO A 83 2.24 2.75 -9.93
N ALA A 84 2.09 2.81 -11.26
CA ALA A 84 0.94 3.42 -11.92
C ALA A 84 -0.39 2.67 -11.72
N ALA A 85 -0.37 1.44 -11.20
CA ALA A 85 -1.56 0.65 -10.93
C ALA A 85 -2.19 0.98 -9.57
N VAL A 86 -1.53 1.79 -8.73
CA VAL A 86 -1.97 2.09 -7.37
C VAL A 86 -1.89 3.58 -7.04
N ILE A 87 -2.64 3.97 -6.01
CA ILE A 87 -2.62 5.29 -5.39
C ILE A 87 -2.23 5.08 -3.92
N LEU A 88 -1.29 5.91 -3.46
CA LEU A 88 -0.78 5.89 -2.10
C LEU A 88 -1.27 7.09 -1.30
N THR A 89 -1.58 6.84 -0.03
CA THR A 89 -1.93 7.90 0.94
C THR A 89 -1.30 7.59 2.29
N ILE A 90 -0.73 8.60 2.93
CA ILE A 90 -0.34 8.50 4.35
C ILE A 90 -1.61 8.60 5.20
N VAL A 91 -1.76 7.65 6.11
CA VAL A 91 -2.88 7.58 7.05
C VAL A 91 -2.46 8.09 8.43
N ALA A 92 -1.24 7.77 8.85
CA ALA A 92 -0.62 8.32 10.05
C ALA A 92 0.87 8.54 9.78
N ASP A 93 1.37 9.73 10.13
CA ASP A 93 2.76 10.14 9.91
C ASP A 93 3.74 9.62 10.98
N GLY A 94 3.24 8.94 12.01
CA GLY A 94 4.06 8.42 13.10
C GLY A 94 4.73 9.49 13.96
N GLY A 95 4.24 10.73 13.93
CA GLY A 95 4.85 11.88 14.60
C GLY A 95 5.90 12.62 13.76
N LEU A 96 6.06 12.27 12.48
CA LEU A 96 6.87 13.03 11.53
C LEU A 96 6.09 14.20 10.95
N THR A 97 6.61 15.41 11.06
CA THR A 97 6.01 16.57 10.39
C THR A 97 6.52 16.66 8.94
N GLY A 98 5.61 16.58 7.96
CA GLY A 98 5.93 16.82 6.55
C GLY A 98 6.47 15.62 5.77
N VAL A 99 6.41 14.40 6.34
CA VAL A 99 6.68 13.18 5.58
C VAL A 99 5.69 13.02 4.43
N THR A 100 6.17 12.62 3.27
CA THR A 100 5.33 12.33 2.10
C THR A 100 5.60 10.93 1.58
N ILE A 101 4.61 10.37 0.87
CA ILE A 101 4.76 9.12 0.13
C ILE A 101 4.69 9.42 -1.37
N ASN A 102 5.71 8.99 -2.10
CA ASN A 102 5.84 9.25 -3.53
C ASN A 102 5.13 8.14 -4.33
N PRO A 103 4.73 8.39 -5.59
CA PRO A 103 4.04 7.39 -6.40
C PRO A 103 4.81 6.09 -6.61
N ASP A 104 6.15 6.12 -6.54
CA ASP A 104 7.04 4.96 -6.66
C ASP A 104 7.15 4.11 -5.37
N GLY A 105 6.40 4.46 -4.33
CA GLY A 105 6.39 3.75 -3.04
C GLY A 105 7.53 4.16 -2.11
N THR A 106 8.33 5.18 -2.46
CA THR A 106 9.34 5.73 -1.54
C THR A 106 8.72 6.74 -0.58
N LEU A 107 9.19 6.77 0.67
CA LEU A 107 8.85 7.81 1.64
C LEU A 107 9.91 8.90 1.61
N THR A 108 9.49 10.16 1.51
CA THR A 108 10.38 11.32 1.66
C THR A 108 10.32 11.81 3.09
N VAL A 109 11.44 11.69 3.81
CA VAL A 109 11.60 12.21 5.17
C VAL A 109 12.25 13.60 5.11
N PRO A 110 11.63 14.64 5.71
CA PRO A 110 12.19 15.99 5.70
C PRO A 110 13.53 16.10 6.41
N ALA A 111 14.32 17.10 5.99
CA ALA A 111 15.51 17.52 6.71
C ALA A 111 15.16 17.99 8.13
N ALA A 112 16.15 17.94 9.02
CA ALA A 112 16.02 18.28 10.44
C ALA A 112 14.99 17.45 11.22
N THR A 113 14.55 16.31 10.68
CA THR A 113 13.78 15.32 11.42
C THR A 113 14.60 14.85 12.64
N PRO A 114 14.06 14.92 13.87
CA PRO A 114 14.77 14.44 15.05
C PRO A 114 15.13 12.96 14.94
N ALA A 115 16.27 12.57 15.50
CA ALA A 115 16.64 11.16 15.56
C ALA A 115 15.61 10.38 16.43
N GLY A 116 15.05 9.31 15.88
CA GLY A 116 14.06 8.49 16.54
C GLY A 116 13.58 7.37 15.62
N SER A 117 12.86 6.39 16.18
CA SER A 117 12.10 5.43 15.39
C SER A 117 10.69 5.96 15.20
N TYR A 118 10.24 6.02 13.95
CA TYR A 118 8.90 6.47 13.59
C TYR A 118 8.13 5.32 12.96
N SER A 119 6.81 5.25 13.12
CA SER A 119 5.99 4.28 12.41
C SER A 119 4.98 4.99 11.54
N VAL A 120 5.19 4.94 10.23
CA VAL A 120 4.31 5.60 9.25
C VAL A 120 3.30 4.58 8.77
N GLU A 121 2.02 4.88 8.95
CA GLU A 121 0.93 4.08 8.39
C GLU A 121 0.52 4.68 7.06
N TYR A 122 0.51 3.87 6.00
CA TYR A 122 0.08 4.27 4.67
C TYR A 122 -0.99 3.31 4.15
N ARG A 123 -1.59 3.70 3.03
CA ARG A 123 -2.67 2.97 2.41
C ARG A 123 -2.45 2.89 0.91
N ILE A 124 -2.62 1.68 0.39
CA ILE A 124 -2.55 1.35 -1.04
C ILE A 124 -3.96 1.12 -1.55
N CYS A 125 -4.32 1.78 -2.65
CA CYS A 125 -5.58 1.60 -3.37
C CYS A 125 -5.28 1.33 -4.85
N GLU A 126 -5.98 0.41 -5.50
CA GLU A 126 -5.82 0.17 -6.94
C GLU A 126 -6.44 1.31 -7.78
N VAL A 127 -5.83 1.62 -8.94
CA VAL A 127 -6.33 2.61 -9.93
C VAL A 127 -7.44 2.02 -10.82
N ALA A 128 -7.40 0.72 -11.11
CA ALA A 128 -8.33 0.05 -12.02
C ALA A 128 -9.72 -0.23 -11.37
N ASN A 129 -10.60 0.77 -11.41
CA ASN A 129 -12.07 0.63 -11.57
C ASN A 129 -12.74 2.02 -11.41
N PRO A 130 -12.71 2.90 -12.43
CA PRO A 130 -13.63 4.03 -12.47
C PRO A 130 -15.06 3.49 -12.74
N PRO A 131 -16.04 3.70 -11.85
CA PRO A 131 -17.41 3.28 -12.11
C PRO A 131 -18.00 4.19 -13.18
N SER A 132 -17.91 3.79 -14.45
CA SER A 132 -18.82 4.32 -15.48
C SER A 132 -20.24 3.75 -15.35
N ALA A 133 -20.51 2.90 -14.35
CA ALA A 133 -21.86 2.64 -13.86
C ALA A 133 -21.85 2.61 -12.32
N ILE A 134 -22.70 3.43 -11.71
CA ILE A 134 -22.95 3.59 -10.26
C ILE A 134 -22.04 4.60 -9.54
N ARG A 135 -22.48 5.87 -9.59
CA ARG A 135 -22.24 6.88 -8.55
C ARG A 135 -22.89 6.42 -7.24
N ARG A 136 -22.18 5.67 -6.38
CA ARG A 136 -22.38 5.56 -4.91
C ARG A 136 -21.58 4.36 -4.36
N SER A 137 -20.26 4.51 -4.23
CA SER A 137 -19.43 3.97 -3.14
C SER A 137 -17.96 4.03 -3.56
N LEU A 138 -17.29 5.12 -3.20
CA LEU A 138 -15.86 5.32 -3.40
C LEU A 138 -15.13 5.19 -2.06
N ARG A 139 -15.49 4.18 -1.25
CA ARG A 139 -15.06 4.12 0.17
C ARG A 139 -14.28 2.90 0.65
N SER A 140 -14.02 1.84 -0.11
CA SER A 140 -13.56 0.58 0.56
C SER A 140 -12.55 -0.33 -0.15
N ARG A 141 -11.84 0.09 -1.21
CA ARG A 141 -10.85 -0.76 -1.90
C ARG A 141 -9.40 -0.38 -1.59
N CYS A 142 -9.06 -0.33 -0.32
CA CYS A 142 -7.71 0.00 0.09
C CYS A 142 -7.29 -0.82 1.31
N ARG A 143 -6.01 -1.19 1.35
CA ARG A 143 -5.41 -1.86 2.51
C ARG A 143 -4.41 -0.94 3.19
N ARG A 144 -4.33 -1.04 4.52
CA ARG A 144 -3.34 -0.31 5.32
C ARG A 144 -2.10 -1.16 5.49
N SER A 145 -0.94 -0.52 5.43
CA SER A 145 0.34 -1.08 5.83
C SER A 145 1.08 -0.07 6.70
N SER A 146 2.03 -0.55 7.49
CA SER A 146 2.83 0.27 8.40
C SER A 146 4.29 0.03 8.13
N THR A 147 5.09 1.08 8.08
CA THR A 147 6.54 0.98 8.09
C THR A 147 7.09 1.28 9.48
N ARG A 148 8.28 0.77 9.78
CA ARG A 148 9.09 1.22 10.91
C ARG A 148 10.36 1.89 10.37
N SER A 149 10.47 3.18 10.64
CA SER A 149 11.57 4.04 10.21
C SER A 149 12.81 3.87 11.14
N PRO A 150 14.02 3.87 10.58
CA PRO A 150 15.28 3.59 11.28
C PRO A 150 15.66 4.53 12.41
N THR A 151 16.33 3.94 13.40
CA THR A 151 17.18 4.62 14.38
C THR A 151 18.51 5.02 13.73
N THR A 152 18.88 6.30 13.73
CA THR A 152 20.27 6.69 13.41
C THR A 152 21.16 6.70 14.65
N CYS A 153 22.34 6.12 14.48
CA CYS A 153 23.43 6.09 15.45
C CYS A 153 23.94 7.52 15.72
N ARG A 154 24.16 7.80 17.01
CA ARG A 154 24.63 9.08 17.54
C ARG A 154 25.97 9.47 16.90
N ALA A 155 26.00 10.55 16.11
CA ALA A 155 27.25 11.22 15.78
C ALA A 155 27.88 11.74 17.08
N ARG A 156 28.80 10.97 17.68
CA ARG A 156 29.68 11.48 18.73
C ARG A 156 30.57 12.54 18.09
N ARG A 157 30.23 13.80 18.26
CA ARG A 157 31.20 14.89 18.12
C ARG A 157 32.32 14.66 19.15
N SER A 158 33.55 14.91 18.69
CA SER A 158 34.85 14.96 19.37
C SER A 158 35.46 13.64 19.88
N CYS A 159 36.18 12.94 19.00
CA CYS A 159 37.42 12.28 19.39
C CYS A 159 38.58 13.18 18.93
N PRO A 160 39.39 13.79 19.83
CA PRO A 160 40.55 14.57 19.44
C PRO A 160 41.69 13.63 18.95
N PRO A 161 42.62 14.10 18.09
CA PRO A 161 43.63 13.24 17.50
C PRO A 161 44.67 12.77 18.54
N ALA A 162 45.35 11.69 18.18
CA ALA A 162 46.31 10.94 18.97
C ALA A 162 47.35 11.79 19.72
N GLY A 163 47.67 11.37 20.95
CA GLY A 163 48.91 11.73 21.64
C GLY A 163 48.80 12.86 22.66
N ARG A 164 48.39 12.52 23.90
CA ARG A 164 48.96 13.05 25.16
C ARG A 164 48.26 12.38 26.35
N ARG A 165 49.02 11.59 27.11
CA ARG A 165 48.60 11.02 28.40
C ARG A 165 48.23 12.19 29.34
N ARG A 166 46.97 12.28 29.77
CA ARG A 166 46.61 13.13 30.92
C ARG A 166 46.25 12.21 32.08
N ARG A 167 47.10 12.27 33.11
CA ARG A 167 46.90 11.67 34.43
C ARG A 167 45.57 12.15 35.00
N CYS A 168 44.73 11.23 35.45
CA CYS A 168 43.71 11.54 36.45
C CYS A 168 44.39 11.45 37.82
N SER A 169 44.51 12.58 38.52
CA SER A 169 44.77 12.61 39.96
C SER A 169 43.45 12.52 40.70
N PRO A 170 43.30 11.66 41.72
CA PRO A 170 42.23 11.78 42.70
C PRO A 170 42.68 12.74 43.80
N THR A 171 41.97 13.84 44.01
CA THR A 171 42.08 14.63 45.24
C THR A 171 40.97 14.22 46.18
N THR A 172 41.38 13.52 47.22
CA THR A 172 40.65 13.21 48.45
C THR A 172 40.17 14.50 49.12
N ARG A 173 38.92 14.52 49.60
CA ARG A 173 38.63 14.65 51.04
C ARG A 173 37.18 14.27 51.32
#